data_AF-A0A1S8D508-F1
#
_entry.id   AF-A0A1S8D508-F1
#
_cell.length_a   1.000
_cell.length_b   1.000
_cell.length_c   1.000
_cell.angle_alpha   90.00
_cell.angle_beta   90.00
_cell.angle_gamma   90.00
#
_symmetry.space_group_name_H-M   'P 1'
#
loop_
_entity.id
_entity.type
_entity.pdbx_description
1 polymer ?
#
loop_
_entity_poly.entity_id
_entity_poly.type
_entity_poly.pdbx_seq_one_letter_code
_entity_poly.pdbx_strand_id
1 'polypeptide(L)'
;MPVLLLAAMPAAAQAPHAIPVALRGNWFAGSCEAPEAMLALTARSAARIGKGPSRLDRFTALHDIPGWLLGTSEGVEAPRLLLRARDAGLETAEPDAKTLDANLPGDVPVTAWRRCEPPPLAWMLRHGEGAAVLGAVERMEAGCMPGATALACAEAVVAAADVSGDRLLGPAEIARIARGLGWMIAVRAGTAGDDDLISVGGPLLGGLAAARVMVGSLDYDGDGRLSARELAQDRSGPTSPPVAGTSPGTLPGAAQGSPALGAAAGRPLKLDGLEQGAGLLRDLLDGLLDGG
;
A
#
# COMPACT_ATOMS: atom_id res chain seq x y z
N MET A 1 13.80 6.94 -55.11
CA MET A 1 14.15 6.47 -53.75
C MET A 1 13.47 7.40 -52.75
N PRO A 2 12.38 6.99 -52.08
CA PRO A 2 11.79 7.80 -51.03
C PRO A 2 12.44 7.48 -49.68
N VAL A 3 12.85 8.53 -48.97
CA VAL A 3 13.40 8.47 -47.61
C VAL A 3 12.23 8.36 -46.64
N LEU A 4 12.16 7.26 -45.89
CA LEU A 4 11.26 7.08 -44.76
C LEU A 4 11.74 7.95 -43.59
N LEU A 5 11.04 9.04 -43.31
CA LEU A 5 11.13 9.75 -42.03
C LEU A 5 10.23 9.03 -41.01
N LEU A 6 10.83 8.12 -40.25
CA LEU A 6 10.28 7.69 -38.96
C LEU A 6 10.41 8.86 -37.98
N ALA A 7 9.34 9.63 -37.83
CA ALA A 7 9.20 10.55 -36.71
C ALA A 7 9.04 9.72 -35.42
N ALA A 8 10.11 9.68 -34.62
CA ALA A 8 10.03 9.26 -33.24
C ALA A 8 9.15 10.26 -32.48
N MET A 9 7.90 9.89 -32.20
CA MET A 9 7.09 10.64 -31.25
C MET A 9 7.67 10.40 -29.84
N PRO A 10 7.95 11.46 -29.07
CA PRO A 10 8.26 11.27 -27.67
C PRO A 10 6.97 10.75 -27.02
N ALA A 11 7.04 9.55 -26.46
CA ALA A 11 6.05 9.10 -25.49
C ALA A 11 6.18 10.03 -24.27
N ALA A 12 5.48 11.16 -24.30
CA ALA A 12 5.19 11.91 -23.11
C ALA A 12 4.29 11.01 -22.27
N ALA A 13 4.89 10.19 -21.41
CA ALA A 13 4.19 9.56 -20.32
C ALA A 13 3.52 10.69 -19.54
N GLN A 14 2.21 10.88 -19.76
CA GLN A 14 1.41 11.83 -19.00
C GLN A 14 1.58 11.44 -17.54
N ALA A 15 2.24 12.32 -16.77
CA ALA A 15 2.36 12.11 -15.34
C ALA A 15 0.96 11.82 -14.80
N PRO A 16 0.77 10.74 -14.02
CA PRO A 16 -0.54 10.41 -13.49
C PRO A 16 -1.06 11.63 -12.75
N HIS A 17 -2.19 12.16 -13.22
CA HIS A 17 -2.85 13.28 -12.58
C HIS A 17 -3.16 12.86 -11.14
N ALA A 18 -2.75 13.66 -10.17
CA ALA A 18 -2.91 13.36 -8.75
C ALA A 18 -3.74 14.47 -8.10
N ILE A 19 -4.45 14.15 -7.03
CA ILE A 19 -5.21 15.15 -6.28
C ILE A 19 -4.24 16.25 -5.81
N PRO A 20 -4.55 17.55 -6.01
CA PRO A 20 -3.69 18.65 -5.59
C PRO A 20 -3.33 18.58 -4.11
N VAL A 21 -2.08 18.88 -3.75
CA VAL A 21 -1.56 18.77 -2.37
C VAL A 21 -2.43 19.56 -1.38
N ALA A 22 -2.90 20.75 -1.78
CA ALA A 22 -3.77 21.59 -0.95
C ALA A 22 -5.09 20.93 -0.54
N LEU A 23 -5.58 19.97 -1.34
CA LEU A 23 -6.82 19.24 -1.07
C LEU A 23 -6.59 17.98 -0.22
N ARG A 24 -5.35 17.52 -0.04
CA ARG A 24 -5.03 16.29 0.69
C ARG A 24 -5.17 16.47 2.20
N GLY A 25 -5.32 15.35 2.90
CA GLY A 25 -5.45 15.27 4.36
C GLY A 25 -6.87 14.95 4.82
N ASN A 26 -7.12 15.20 6.10
CA ASN A 26 -8.39 14.91 6.74
C ASN A 26 -9.34 16.11 6.66
N TRP A 27 -10.58 15.84 6.30
CA TRP A 27 -11.66 16.80 6.23
C TRP A 27 -12.88 16.27 6.98
N PHE A 28 -13.72 17.18 7.48
CA PHE A 28 -14.88 16.83 8.30
C PHE A 28 -16.15 17.50 7.75
N ALA A 29 -17.26 16.77 7.78
CA ALA A 29 -18.59 17.32 7.54
C ALA A 29 -19.30 17.59 8.87
N GLY A 30 -20.20 18.57 8.91
CA GLY A 30 -20.81 19.06 10.15
C GLY A 30 -19.99 20.16 10.82
N SER A 31 -20.11 20.30 12.14
CA SER A 31 -19.28 21.23 12.93
C SER A 31 -18.01 20.54 13.43
N CYS A 32 -17.00 21.31 13.82
CA CYS A 32 -15.77 20.71 14.39
C CYS A 32 -15.99 20.17 15.82
N GLU A 33 -17.03 20.61 16.51
CA GLU A 33 -17.40 20.12 17.85
C GLU A 33 -18.24 18.83 17.77
N ALA A 34 -19.03 18.67 16.70
CA ALA A 34 -19.88 17.52 16.45
C ALA A 34 -19.80 17.12 14.96
N PRO A 35 -18.64 16.61 14.51
CA PRO A 35 -18.49 16.11 13.14
C PRO A 35 -19.41 14.90 12.88
N GLU A 36 -19.99 14.86 11.69
CA GLU A 36 -20.91 13.79 11.27
C GLU A 36 -20.25 12.77 10.33
N ALA A 37 -19.16 13.18 9.68
CA ALA A 37 -18.40 12.37 8.77
C ALA A 37 -16.95 12.87 8.65
N MET A 38 -16.06 11.98 8.23
CA MET A 38 -14.68 12.26 7.89
C MET A 38 -14.38 11.81 6.45
N LEU A 39 -13.62 12.64 5.74
CA LEU A 39 -13.01 12.32 4.46
C LEU A 39 -11.49 12.38 4.62
N ALA A 40 -10.80 11.26 4.43
CA ALA A 40 -9.36 11.23 4.27
C ALA A 40 -9.02 11.20 2.77
N LEU A 41 -8.37 12.26 2.29
CA LEU A 41 -8.01 12.43 0.88
C LEU A 41 -6.50 12.36 0.68
N THR A 42 -6.03 11.46 -0.16
CA THR A 42 -4.60 11.27 -0.48
C THR A 42 -4.32 11.67 -1.93
N ALA A 43 -3.17 11.27 -2.50
CA ALA A 43 -2.84 11.61 -3.88
C ALA A 43 -3.73 10.87 -4.89
N ARG A 44 -4.15 9.64 -4.54
CA ARG A 44 -4.93 8.74 -5.40
C ARG A 44 -6.11 8.05 -4.69
N SER A 45 -6.52 8.50 -3.51
CA SER A 45 -7.61 7.86 -2.78
C SER A 45 -8.50 8.83 -2.03
N ALA A 46 -9.75 8.42 -1.83
CA ALA A 46 -10.69 9.04 -0.91
C ALA A 46 -11.31 7.97 -0.01
N ALA A 47 -11.14 8.12 1.30
CA ALA A 47 -11.84 7.31 2.30
C ALA A 47 -12.91 8.16 2.99
N ARG A 48 -14.19 7.81 2.79
CA ARG A 48 -15.35 8.48 3.39
C ARG A 48 -15.93 7.61 4.51
N ILE A 49 -16.11 8.19 5.69
CA ILE A 49 -16.62 7.52 6.89
C ILE A 49 -17.67 8.42 7.55
N GLY A 50 -18.77 7.86 8.02
CA GLY A 50 -19.85 8.61 8.68
C GLY A 50 -20.98 7.68 9.14
N LYS A 51 -22.20 8.22 9.24
CA LYS A 51 -23.41 7.45 9.60
C LYS A 51 -23.85 6.43 8.53
N GLY A 52 -23.46 6.63 7.28
CA GLY A 52 -23.69 5.70 6.18
C GLY A 52 -22.59 4.64 6.05
N PRO A 53 -22.69 3.70 5.09
CA PRO A 53 -21.61 2.77 4.81
C PRO A 53 -20.35 3.56 4.44
N SER A 54 -19.23 3.16 5.03
CA SER A 54 -17.93 3.72 4.67
C SER A 54 -17.56 3.33 3.24
N ARG A 55 -16.69 4.13 2.60
CA ARG A 55 -16.27 3.89 1.22
C ARG A 55 -14.82 4.26 1.02
N LEU A 56 -14.07 3.37 0.38
CA LEU A 56 -12.70 3.61 -0.05
C LEU A 56 -12.65 3.61 -1.58
N ASP A 57 -12.45 4.78 -2.17
CA ASP A 57 -12.20 4.94 -3.58
C ASP A 57 -10.68 5.01 -3.82
N ARG A 58 -10.18 4.11 -4.66
CA ARG A 58 -8.79 4.07 -5.13
C ARG A 58 -8.80 4.48 -6.59
N PHE A 59 -8.45 5.74 -6.86
CA PHE A 59 -8.57 6.33 -8.19
C PHE A 59 -7.56 5.71 -9.15
N THR A 60 -8.07 5.21 -10.27
CA THR A 60 -7.27 4.75 -11.41
C THR A 60 -7.04 5.85 -12.43
N ALA A 61 -7.92 6.85 -12.47
CA ALA A 61 -7.74 8.06 -13.27
C ALA A 61 -8.32 9.29 -12.58
N LEU A 62 -7.73 10.45 -12.92
CA LEU A 62 -8.11 11.77 -12.44
C LEU A 62 -8.14 12.72 -13.64
N HIS A 63 -9.23 13.47 -13.78
CA HIS A 63 -9.47 14.37 -14.92
C HIS A 63 -10.09 15.68 -14.46
N ASP A 64 -9.58 16.80 -14.97
CA ASP A 64 -10.26 18.09 -14.80
C ASP A 64 -11.49 18.15 -15.70
N ILE A 65 -12.62 18.56 -15.11
CA ILE A 65 -13.84 18.95 -15.81
C ILE A 65 -14.23 20.37 -15.35
N PRO A 66 -15.16 21.07 -16.03
CA PRO A 66 -15.52 22.44 -15.63
C PRO A 66 -15.91 22.56 -14.16
N GLY A 67 -15.04 23.17 -13.35
CA GLY A 67 -15.24 23.43 -11.94
C GLY A 67 -15.05 22.24 -10.98
N TRP A 68 -14.65 21.06 -11.47
CA TRP A 68 -14.44 19.86 -10.64
C TRP A 68 -13.23 19.04 -11.11
N LEU A 69 -12.62 18.33 -10.18
CA LEU A 69 -11.70 17.23 -10.46
C LEU A 69 -12.47 15.92 -10.33
N LEU A 70 -12.56 15.15 -11.42
CA LEU A 70 -13.21 13.85 -11.47
C LEU A 70 -12.20 12.74 -11.19
N GLY A 71 -12.40 11.98 -10.12
CA GLY A 71 -11.73 10.73 -9.86
C GLY A 71 -12.60 9.54 -10.25
N THR A 72 -12.03 8.59 -11.00
CA THR A 72 -12.68 7.31 -11.35
C THR A 72 -11.94 6.18 -10.68
N SER A 73 -12.66 5.23 -10.09
CA SER A 73 -12.08 4.05 -9.42
C SER A 73 -12.53 2.74 -10.08
N GLU A 74 -11.80 1.67 -9.83
CA GLU A 74 -12.23 0.31 -10.16
C GLU A 74 -13.32 -0.17 -9.20
N GLY A 75 -14.33 -0.87 -9.72
CA GLY A 75 -15.41 -1.45 -8.92
C GLY A 75 -16.66 -1.72 -9.74
N VAL A 76 -17.66 -2.34 -9.11
CA VAL A 76 -19.00 -2.48 -9.69
C VAL A 76 -19.53 -1.07 -9.96
N GLU A 77 -19.96 -0.82 -11.20
CA GLU A 77 -20.44 0.48 -11.69
C GLU A 77 -19.39 1.61 -11.84
N ALA A 78 -18.08 1.32 -11.74
CA ALA A 78 -16.99 2.29 -11.92
C ALA A 78 -17.18 3.60 -11.12
N PRO A 79 -17.00 3.55 -9.78
CA PRO A 79 -17.28 4.67 -8.89
C PRO A 79 -16.64 5.98 -9.34
N ARG A 80 -17.43 7.06 -9.34
CA ARG A 80 -17.00 8.41 -9.67
C ARG A 80 -17.13 9.31 -8.46
N LEU A 81 -16.08 10.06 -8.17
CA LEU A 81 -16.09 11.11 -7.15
C LEU A 81 -15.64 12.42 -7.78
N LEU A 82 -16.46 13.45 -7.64
CA LEU A 82 -16.12 14.81 -8.02
C LEU A 82 -15.58 15.55 -6.80
N LEU A 83 -14.50 16.30 -6.98
CA LEU A 83 -13.83 17.10 -5.95
C LEU A 83 -13.79 18.56 -6.40
N ARG A 84 -14.18 19.50 -5.54
CA ARG A 84 -14.10 20.94 -5.82
C ARG A 84 -13.54 21.71 -4.64
N ALA A 85 -12.45 22.43 -4.87
CA ALA A 85 -11.88 23.34 -3.90
C ALA A 85 -12.82 24.53 -3.64
N ARG A 86 -12.88 25.00 -2.39
CA ARG A 86 -13.53 26.25 -1.96
C ARG A 86 -12.57 27.05 -1.08
N ASP A 87 -12.83 28.35 -0.92
CA ASP A 87 -11.94 29.27 -0.18
C ASP A 87 -11.57 28.78 1.23
N ALA A 88 -12.51 28.10 1.92
CA ALA A 88 -12.29 27.53 3.25
C ALA A 88 -12.69 26.05 3.36
N GLY A 89 -12.73 25.32 2.24
CA GLY A 89 -13.34 23.99 2.23
C GLY A 89 -13.05 23.13 1.00
N LEU A 90 -13.63 21.95 1.04
CA LEU A 90 -13.69 21.00 -0.06
C LEU A 90 -15.15 20.60 -0.23
N GLU A 91 -15.59 20.46 -1.47
CA GLU A 91 -16.89 19.88 -1.80
C GLU A 91 -16.69 18.58 -2.55
N THR A 92 -17.58 17.61 -2.30
CA THR A 92 -17.63 16.38 -3.07
C THR A 92 -19.03 16.08 -3.58
N ALA A 93 -19.12 15.41 -4.72
CA ALA A 93 -20.35 14.89 -5.27
C ALA A 93 -20.13 13.50 -5.88
N GLU A 94 -21.11 12.61 -5.70
CA GLU A 94 -21.09 11.24 -6.24
C GLU A 94 -22.20 11.11 -7.28
N PRO A 95 -21.89 11.26 -8.57
CA PRO A 95 -22.88 11.07 -9.63
C PRO A 95 -23.27 9.60 -9.78
N ASP A 96 -24.51 9.37 -10.21
CA ASP A 96 -24.99 8.04 -10.60
C ASP A 96 -24.11 7.47 -11.72
N ALA A 97 -23.85 6.17 -11.73
CA ALA A 97 -22.97 5.54 -12.73
C ALA A 97 -23.43 5.75 -14.19
N LYS A 98 -24.72 5.98 -14.42
CA LYS A 98 -25.31 6.20 -15.75
C LYS A 98 -25.31 7.66 -16.18
N THR A 99 -24.92 8.61 -15.33
CA THR A 99 -24.80 10.03 -15.71
C THR A 99 -23.74 10.17 -16.80
N LEU A 100 -24.10 10.73 -17.96
CA LEU A 100 -23.16 11.01 -19.04
C LEU A 100 -22.12 12.05 -18.59
N ASP A 101 -20.87 11.91 -19.02
CA ASP A 101 -19.78 12.81 -18.61
C ASP A 101 -20.06 14.28 -18.95
N ALA A 102 -20.72 14.54 -20.08
CA ALA A 102 -21.14 15.88 -20.49
C ALA A 102 -22.16 16.54 -19.56
N ASN A 103 -22.83 15.75 -18.73
CA ASN A 103 -23.86 16.19 -17.80
C ASN A 103 -23.36 16.24 -16.35
N LEU A 104 -22.08 15.95 -16.08
CA LEU A 104 -21.52 16.03 -14.74
C LEU A 104 -21.51 17.50 -14.23
N PRO A 105 -21.79 17.75 -12.94
CA PRO A 105 -22.04 16.77 -11.87
C PRO A 105 -23.42 16.12 -11.90
N GLY A 106 -24.38 16.66 -12.66
CA GLY A 106 -25.78 16.27 -12.64
C GLY A 106 -26.54 16.90 -11.47
N ASP A 107 -27.77 16.43 -11.24
CA ASP A 107 -28.57 16.78 -10.05
C ASP A 107 -28.25 15.81 -8.92
N VAL A 108 -27.14 16.06 -8.24
CA VAL A 108 -26.59 15.20 -7.18
C VAL A 108 -26.32 16.00 -5.91
N PRO A 109 -26.56 15.43 -4.72
CA PRO A 109 -26.21 16.10 -3.47
C PRO A 109 -24.71 16.41 -3.40
N VAL A 110 -24.39 17.63 -2.95
CA VAL A 110 -23.01 18.05 -2.67
C VAL A 110 -22.77 17.97 -1.18
N THR A 111 -21.70 17.28 -0.78
CA THR A 111 -21.22 17.27 0.60
C THR A 111 -20.14 18.34 0.76
N ALA A 112 -20.32 19.24 1.73
CA ALA A 112 -19.33 20.23 2.10
C ALA A 112 -18.46 19.74 3.26
N TRP A 113 -17.15 19.91 3.10
CA TRP A 113 -16.13 19.49 4.05
C TRP A 113 -15.28 20.68 4.48
N ARG A 114 -14.84 20.65 5.73
CA ARG A 114 -13.97 21.68 6.33
C ARG A 114 -12.75 21.06 6.99
N ARG A 115 -11.71 21.87 7.16
CA ARG A 115 -10.64 21.57 8.10
C ARG A 115 -11.06 22.00 9.50
N CYS A 116 -10.61 21.26 10.50
CA CYS A 116 -10.83 21.57 11.91
C CYS A 116 -9.48 21.72 12.59
N GLU A 117 -9.31 22.83 13.31
CA GLU A 117 -8.10 23.14 14.07
C GLU A 117 -8.50 23.45 15.52
N PRO A 118 -8.23 22.54 16.49
CA PRO A 118 -7.64 21.21 16.31
C PRO A 118 -8.61 20.22 15.63
N PRO A 119 -8.11 19.11 15.05
CA PRO A 119 -8.96 18.07 14.51
C PRO A 119 -9.75 17.36 15.63
N PRO A 120 -11.00 16.88 15.38
CA PRO A 120 -11.82 16.22 16.39
C PRO A 120 -11.15 14.95 16.92
N LEU A 121 -10.81 14.94 18.22
CA LEU A 121 -9.96 13.91 18.83
C LEU A 121 -10.54 12.49 18.70
N ALA A 122 -11.84 12.32 18.91
CA ALA A 122 -12.50 11.01 18.83
C ALA A 122 -12.35 10.37 17.43
N TRP A 123 -12.44 11.18 16.37
CA TRP A 123 -12.24 10.75 14.99
C TRP A 123 -10.77 10.43 14.72
N MET A 124 -9.85 11.25 15.22
CA MET A 124 -8.42 11.04 15.04
C MET A 124 -7.91 9.77 15.75
N LEU A 125 -8.40 9.47 16.96
CA LEU A 125 -8.04 8.26 17.68
C LEU A 125 -8.51 6.98 16.95
N ARG A 126 -9.63 7.05 16.26
CA ARG A 126 -10.24 5.89 15.58
C ARG A 126 -9.72 5.69 14.16
N HIS A 127 -9.52 6.77 13.41
CA HIS A 127 -9.26 6.70 11.97
C HIS A 127 -7.95 7.38 11.55
N GLY A 128 -7.32 8.14 12.43
CA GLY A 128 -6.11 8.91 12.10
C GLY A 128 -4.94 8.03 11.65
N GLU A 129 -4.73 6.89 12.33
CA GLU A 129 -3.67 5.95 11.93
C GLU A 129 -3.94 5.34 10.55
N GLY A 130 -5.17 4.85 10.31
CA GLY A 130 -5.56 4.27 9.03
C GLY A 130 -5.46 5.27 7.87
N ALA A 131 -5.94 6.50 8.07
CA ALA A 131 -5.81 7.58 7.10
C ALA A 131 -4.34 7.91 6.77
N ALA A 132 -3.46 7.91 7.78
CA ALA A 132 -2.03 8.13 7.57
C ALA A 132 -1.36 6.97 6.82
N VAL A 133 -1.77 5.73 7.11
CA VAL A 133 -1.25 4.53 6.41
C VAL A 133 -1.75 4.48 4.97
N LEU A 134 -2.97 4.93 4.65
CA LEU A 134 -3.47 5.02 3.28
C LEU A 134 -2.51 5.82 2.37
N GLY A 135 -2.02 6.96 2.85
CA GLY A 135 -1.03 7.75 2.14
C GLY A 135 0.37 7.10 2.10
N ALA A 136 0.72 6.28 3.11
CA ALA A 136 1.96 5.51 3.11
C ALA A 136 1.92 4.39 2.05
N VAL A 137 0.81 3.65 1.95
CA VAL A 137 0.61 2.60 0.95
C VAL A 137 0.77 3.15 -0.47
N GLU A 138 0.26 4.35 -0.76
CA GLU A 138 0.46 4.97 -2.08
C GLU A 138 1.94 5.23 -2.41
N ARG A 139 2.76 5.58 -1.40
CA ARG A 139 4.21 5.75 -1.58
C ARG A 139 4.92 4.41 -1.78
N MET A 140 4.48 3.37 -1.07
CA MET A 140 5.00 2.00 -1.25
C MET A 140 4.72 1.51 -2.67
N GLU A 141 3.48 1.63 -3.13
CA GLU A 141 3.07 1.24 -4.49
C GLU A 141 3.86 1.98 -5.57
N ALA A 142 4.10 3.28 -5.38
CA ALA A 142 4.88 4.08 -6.32
C ALA A 142 6.33 3.58 -6.47
N GLY A 143 6.93 3.03 -5.41
CA GLY A 143 8.26 2.41 -5.45
C GLY A 143 8.27 0.96 -5.93
N CYS A 144 7.11 0.29 -5.95
CA CYS A 144 6.96 -1.12 -6.34
C CYS A 144 6.31 -1.29 -7.72
N MET A 145 6.44 -0.30 -8.60
CA MET A 145 5.92 -0.33 -9.97
C MET A 145 6.67 -1.36 -10.84
N PRO A 146 6.05 -1.86 -11.94
CA PRO A 146 6.74 -2.73 -12.89
C PRO A 146 8.08 -2.15 -13.35
N GLY A 147 9.13 -2.96 -13.29
CA GLY A 147 10.51 -2.55 -13.61
C GLY A 147 11.35 -2.09 -12.41
N ALA A 148 10.74 -1.88 -11.23
CA ALA A 148 11.50 -1.66 -10.00
C ALA A 148 12.24 -2.92 -9.57
N THR A 149 13.45 -2.77 -9.00
CA THR A 149 14.16 -3.88 -8.36
C THR A 149 13.51 -4.21 -7.01
N ALA A 150 13.68 -5.44 -6.52
CA ALA A 150 13.20 -5.83 -5.19
C ALA A 150 13.75 -4.90 -4.08
N LEU A 151 15.02 -4.49 -4.19
CA LEU A 151 15.64 -3.55 -3.26
C LEU A 151 15.01 -2.16 -3.33
N ALA A 152 14.77 -1.61 -4.53
CA ALA A 152 14.14 -0.30 -4.68
C ALA A 152 12.70 -0.28 -4.13
N CYS A 153 11.93 -1.36 -4.35
CA CYS A 153 10.62 -1.52 -3.74
C CYS A 153 10.71 -1.62 -2.22
N ALA A 154 11.65 -2.40 -1.67
CA ALA A 154 11.87 -2.50 -0.23
C ALA A 154 12.29 -1.18 0.41
N GLU A 155 13.18 -0.40 -0.24
CA GLU A 155 13.58 0.94 0.22
C GLU A 155 12.38 1.90 0.26
N ALA A 156 11.49 1.85 -0.74
CA ALA A 156 10.25 2.63 -0.74
C ALA A 156 9.28 2.19 0.38
N VAL A 157 9.21 0.89 0.68
CA VAL A 157 8.44 0.37 1.82
C VAL A 157 8.98 0.92 3.13
N VAL A 158 10.28 0.81 3.38
CA VAL A 158 10.93 1.34 4.58
C VAL A 158 10.71 2.85 4.67
N ALA A 159 11.02 3.61 3.62
CA ALA A 159 10.87 5.07 3.61
C ALA A 159 9.42 5.53 3.82
N ALA A 160 8.42 4.74 3.46
CA ALA A 160 7.02 5.07 3.66
C ALA A 160 6.50 4.69 5.07
N ALA A 161 7.05 3.64 5.68
CA ALA A 161 6.60 3.07 6.95
C ALA A 161 7.43 3.48 8.17
N ASP A 162 8.70 3.86 7.99
CA ASP A 162 9.60 4.33 9.05
C ASP A 162 9.08 5.65 9.63
N VAL A 163 8.57 5.56 10.85
CA VAL A 163 8.08 6.71 11.63
C VAL A 163 9.21 7.27 12.49
N SER A 164 10.15 6.43 12.90
CA SER A 164 11.25 6.80 13.79
C SER A 164 12.36 7.60 13.09
N GLY A 165 12.51 7.45 11.77
CA GLY A 165 13.53 8.05 10.93
C GLY A 165 14.87 7.31 10.91
N ASP A 166 14.92 6.07 11.42
CA ASP A 166 16.15 5.27 11.52
C ASP A 166 16.47 4.45 10.25
N ARG A 167 15.56 4.45 9.27
CA ARG A 167 15.59 3.67 8.02
C ARG A 167 15.55 2.16 8.24
N LEU A 168 14.94 1.73 9.33
CA LEU A 168 14.61 0.34 9.63
C LEU A 168 13.11 0.25 9.93
N LEU A 169 12.57 -0.97 9.96
CA LEU A 169 11.20 -1.21 10.38
C LEU A 169 11.17 -2.04 11.65
N GLY A 170 10.82 -1.39 12.76
CA GLY A 170 10.58 -2.08 14.01
C GLY A 170 9.20 -2.76 14.06
N PRO A 171 8.96 -3.64 15.05
CA PRO A 171 7.66 -4.29 15.23
C PRO A 171 6.48 -3.31 15.34
N ALA A 172 6.69 -2.13 15.93
CA ALA A 172 5.66 -1.11 16.08
C ALA A 172 5.22 -0.50 14.74
N GLU A 173 6.17 -0.25 13.84
CA GLU A 173 5.92 0.33 12.52
C GLU A 173 5.25 -0.69 11.60
N ILE A 174 5.71 -1.94 11.64
CA ILE A 174 5.07 -3.04 10.90
C ILE A 174 3.65 -3.27 11.41
N ALA A 175 3.44 -3.27 12.74
CA ALA A 175 2.11 -3.41 13.32
C ALA A 175 1.19 -2.23 12.96
N ARG A 176 1.73 -1.01 12.87
CA ARG A 176 1.02 0.18 12.38
C ARG A 176 0.55 0.00 10.94
N ILE A 177 1.41 -0.51 10.05
CA ILE A 177 1.00 -0.82 8.66
C ILE A 177 -0.12 -1.87 8.66
N ALA A 178 0.02 -2.96 9.43
CA ALA A 178 -1.00 -4.01 9.50
C ALA A 178 -2.37 -3.48 9.98
N ARG A 179 -2.38 -2.63 11.02
CA ARG A 179 -3.60 -1.96 11.49
C ARG A 179 -4.22 -1.04 10.45
N GLY A 180 -3.40 -0.23 9.80
CA GLY A 180 -3.87 0.66 8.74
C GLY A 180 -4.45 -0.08 7.54
N LEU A 181 -3.84 -1.21 7.13
CA LEU A 181 -4.38 -2.11 6.11
C LEU A 181 -5.72 -2.72 6.55
N GLY A 182 -5.83 -3.16 7.80
CA GLY A 182 -7.10 -3.63 8.39
C GLY A 182 -8.19 -2.56 8.34
N TRP A 183 -7.85 -1.31 8.69
CA TRP A 183 -8.77 -0.18 8.54
C TRP A 183 -9.18 0.05 7.09
N MET A 184 -8.25 -0.01 6.12
CA MET A 184 -8.58 0.13 4.70
C MET A 184 -9.55 -0.95 4.20
N ILE A 185 -9.38 -2.20 4.65
CA ILE A 185 -10.28 -3.31 4.36
C ILE A 185 -11.67 -3.03 4.93
N ALA A 186 -11.76 -2.59 6.19
CA ALA A 186 -13.03 -2.25 6.84
C ALA A 186 -13.75 -1.08 6.14
N VAL A 187 -13.03 -0.03 5.75
CA VAL A 187 -13.58 1.11 4.99
C VAL A 187 -14.10 0.64 3.64
N ARG A 188 -13.36 -0.21 2.93
CA ARG A 188 -13.79 -0.77 1.64
C ARG A 188 -15.01 -1.67 1.78
N ALA A 189 -15.12 -2.42 2.88
CA ALA A 189 -16.26 -3.28 3.18
C ALA A 189 -17.50 -2.50 3.66
N GLY A 190 -17.37 -1.19 3.89
CA GLY A 190 -18.44 -0.36 4.42
C GLY A 190 -18.66 -0.48 5.93
N THR A 191 -17.78 -1.18 6.66
CA THR A 191 -17.96 -1.50 8.09
C THR A 191 -17.19 -0.59 9.04
N ALA A 192 -16.33 0.30 8.54
CA ALA A 192 -15.57 1.23 9.36
C ALA A 192 -16.43 2.39 9.95
N GLY A 193 -17.51 2.08 10.66
CA GLY A 193 -18.44 3.03 11.25
C GLY A 193 -18.15 3.44 12.71
N ASP A 194 -19.03 4.28 13.26
CA ASP A 194 -18.91 4.88 14.61
C ASP A 194 -19.10 3.89 15.78
N ASP A 195 -19.57 2.66 15.55
CA ASP A 195 -19.85 1.69 16.63
C ASP A 195 -19.07 0.37 16.53
N ASP A 196 -18.19 0.19 15.54
CA ASP A 196 -17.59 -1.12 15.28
C ASP A 196 -16.23 -1.34 15.97
N LEU A 197 -16.27 -1.78 17.23
CA LEU A 197 -15.07 -2.13 18.02
C LEU A 197 -14.30 -3.34 17.45
N ILE A 198 -14.98 -4.23 16.72
CA ILE A 198 -14.38 -5.46 16.15
C ILE A 198 -13.46 -5.10 14.99
N SER A 199 -13.85 -4.12 14.18
CA SER A 199 -13.04 -3.61 13.06
C SER A 199 -11.70 -2.98 13.51
N VAL A 200 -11.62 -2.50 14.76
CA VAL A 200 -10.42 -1.87 15.32
C VAL A 200 -9.59 -2.88 16.16
N GLY A 201 -10.25 -3.74 16.94
CA GLY A 201 -9.60 -4.66 17.88
C GLY A 201 -8.83 -5.83 17.25
N GLY A 202 -9.39 -6.45 16.20
CA GLY A 202 -8.75 -7.58 15.51
C GLY A 202 -7.40 -7.21 14.88
N PRO A 203 -7.32 -6.13 14.09
CA PRO A 203 -6.07 -5.66 13.51
C PRO A 203 -5.03 -5.22 14.55
N LEU A 204 -5.44 -4.76 15.74
CA LEU A 204 -4.52 -4.34 16.80
C LEU A 204 -3.62 -5.48 17.29
N LEU A 205 -4.22 -6.58 17.74
CA LEU A 205 -3.48 -7.73 18.26
C LEU A 205 -2.87 -8.57 17.13
N GLY A 206 -3.64 -8.82 16.07
CA GLY A 206 -3.16 -9.56 14.90
C GLY A 206 -1.98 -8.87 14.22
N GLY A 207 -2.00 -7.53 14.14
CA GLY A 207 -0.93 -6.75 13.54
C GLY A 207 0.40 -6.85 14.30
N LEU A 208 0.36 -6.85 15.64
CA LEU A 208 1.58 -7.02 16.45
C LEU A 208 2.13 -8.44 16.37
N ALA A 209 1.25 -9.45 16.40
CA ALA A 209 1.67 -10.85 16.24
C ALA A 209 2.33 -11.06 14.86
N ALA A 210 1.70 -10.58 13.79
CA ALA A 210 2.26 -10.64 12.44
C ALA A 210 3.60 -9.89 12.34
N ALA A 211 3.71 -8.72 12.96
CA ALA A 211 4.95 -7.95 12.99
C ALA A 211 6.10 -8.71 13.66
N ARG A 212 5.85 -9.35 14.80
CA ARG A 212 6.88 -10.16 15.49
C ARG A 212 7.31 -11.38 14.69
N VAL A 213 6.37 -12.04 14.02
CA VAL A 213 6.69 -13.16 13.12
C VAL A 213 7.52 -12.69 11.93
N MET A 214 7.18 -11.54 11.34
CA MET A 214 7.95 -10.97 10.23
C MET A 214 9.37 -10.61 10.65
N VAL A 215 9.54 -9.87 11.76
CA VAL A 215 10.89 -9.55 12.27
C VAL A 215 11.66 -10.84 12.57
N GLY A 216 11.09 -11.75 13.37
CA GLY A 216 11.78 -12.99 13.74
C GLY A 216 12.10 -13.95 12.60
N SER A 217 11.57 -13.73 11.39
CA SER A 217 11.87 -14.56 10.20
C SER A 217 12.78 -13.89 9.17
N LEU A 218 12.93 -12.56 9.21
CA LEU A 218 13.66 -11.79 8.21
C LEU A 218 14.81 -10.95 8.79
N ASP A 219 14.87 -10.78 10.11
CA ASP A 219 15.97 -10.11 10.83
C ASP A 219 17.18 -11.05 10.85
N TYR A 220 18.03 -10.92 9.83
CA TYR A 220 19.17 -11.81 9.61
C TYR A 220 20.41 -11.37 10.39
N ASP A 221 20.49 -10.09 10.79
CA ASP A 221 21.58 -9.58 11.62
C ASP A 221 21.26 -9.53 13.13
N GLY A 222 19.99 -9.75 13.50
CA GLY A 222 19.53 -9.92 14.88
C GLY A 222 19.31 -8.60 15.63
N ASP A 223 19.12 -7.49 14.93
CA ASP A 223 18.97 -6.15 15.52
C ASP A 223 17.54 -5.85 16.02
N GLY A 224 16.60 -6.76 15.77
CA GLY A 224 15.19 -6.67 16.16
C GLY A 224 14.34 -5.80 15.24
N ARG A 225 14.84 -5.43 14.06
CA ARG A 225 14.17 -4.58 13.05
C ARG A 225 14.43 -5.17 11.67
N LEU A 226 13.82 -4.56 10.65
CA LEU A 226 14.00 -4.98 9.26
C LEU A 226 14.55 -3.83 8.42
N SER A 227 15.71 -4.05 7.84
CA SER A 227 16.28 -3.19 6.81
C SER A 227 15.66 -3.47 5.43
N ALA A 228 15.81 -2.53 4.50
CA ALA A 228 15.39 -2.73 3.10
C ALA A 228 16.12 -3.92 2.43
N ARG A 229 17.36 -4.20 2.83
CA ARG A 229 18.14 -5.33 2.28
C ARG A 229 17.56 -6.66 2.72
N GLU A 230 17.21 -6.79 3.99
CA GLU A 230 16.60 -8.01 4.53
C GLU A 230 15.21 -8.26 3.95
N LEU A 231 14.42 -7.20 3.76
CA LEU A 231 13.14 -7.29 3.06
C LEU A 231 13.30 -7.71 1.59
N ALA A 232 14.38 -7.29 0.93
CA ALA A 232 14.67 -7.64 -0.47
C ALA A 232 15.42 -8.98 -0.61
N GLN A 233 15.89 -9.56 0.50
CA GLN A 233 16.67 -10.79 0.50
C GLN A 233 15.92 -11.88 -0.25
N ASP A 234 16.61 -12.53 -1.18
CA ASP A 234 16.15 -13.62 -2.06
C ASP A 234 14.99 -13.29 -3.03
N ARG A 235 14.58 -12.02 -3.11
CA ARG A 235 13.51 -11.55 -4.02
C ARG A 235 14.04 -10.97 -5.33
N SER A 236 15.35 -10.74 -5.41
CA SER A 236 16.04 -10.53 -6.68
C SER A 236 16.20 -11.88 -7.37
N GLY A 237 15.22 -12.27 -8.19
CA GLY A 237 15.30 -13.53 -8.95
C GLY A 237 16.61 -13.63 -9.75
N PRO A 238 17.04 -14.85 -10.13
CA PRO A 238 18.23 -15.07 -10.96
C PRO A 238 17.97 -14.53 -12.38
N THR A 239 18.09 -13.22 -12.56
CA THR A 239 17.57 -12.49 -13.73
C THR A 239 18.63 -12.18 -14.77
N SER A 240 19.85 -12.72 -14.62
CA SER A 240 20.87 -12.65 -15.66
C SER A 240 20.95 -13.98 -16.39
N PRO A 241 20.60 -14.08 -17.70
CA PRO A 241 20.99 -15.23 -18.48
C PRO A 241 22.53 -15.32 -18.49
N PRO A 242 23.13 -16.52 -18.39
CA PRO A 242 24.56 -16.66 -18.59
C PRO A 242 24.91 -16.11 -19.98
N VAL A 243 25.87 -15.18 -20.03
CA VAL A 243 26.33 -14.61 -21.30
C VAL A 243 26.89 -15.74 -22.16
N ALA A 244 26.19 -16.07 -23.26
CA ALA A 244 26.64 -17.08 -24.20
C ALA A 244 27.96 -16.62 -24.84
N GLY A 245 29.07 -17.24 -24.45
CA GLY A 245 30.40 -16.92 -24.98
C GLY A 245 31.55 -17.07 -23.99
N THR A 246 31.30 -17.19 -22.68
CA THR A 246 32.34 -17.55 -21.72
C THR A 246 32.58 -19.05 -21.75
N SER A 247 33.77 -19.48 -22.16
CA SER A 247 34.21 -20.87 -22.11
C SER A 247 33.99 -21.47 -20.72
N PRO A 248 33.66 -22.78 -20.63
CA PRO A 248 33.55 -23.46 -19.34
C PRO A 248 34.95 -23.51 -18.71
N GLY A 249 35.23 -22.62 -17.76
CA GLY A 249 36.40 -22.76 -16.90
C GLY A 249 37.10 -21.51 -16.40
N THR A 250 36.76 -20.28 -16.81
CA THR A 250 37.46 -19.12 -16.21
C THR A 250 36.63 -17.84 -16.25
N LEU A 251 36.13 -17.42 -15.09
CA LEU A 251 35.73 -16.04 -14.83
C LEU A 251 36.93 -15.34 -14.17
N PRO A 252 37.54 -14.32 -14.79
CA PRO A 252 38.41 -13.40 -14.07
C PRO A 252 37.52 -12.53 -13.16
N GLY A 253 37.69 -12.66 -11.85
CA GLY A 253 36.92 -11.90 -10.86
C GLY A 253 35.83 -12.68 -10.13
N ALA A 254 35.97 -14.01 -10.00
CA ALA A 254 35.30 -14.77 -8.95
C ALA A 254 35.79 -14.33 -7.55
N ALA A 255 35.43 -13.11 -7.15
CA ALA A 255 35.20 -12.79 -5.76
C ALA A 255 33.69 -12.95 -5.54
N GLN A 256 33.35 -14.03 -4.83
CA GLN A 256 32.08 -14.25 -4.13
C GLN A 256 30.88 -14.51 -5.04
N GLY A 257 30.62 -15.80 -5.27
CA GLY A 257 29.43 -16.27 -5.95
C GLY A 257 28.17 -15.75 -5.29
N SER A 258 27.18 -15.40 -6.12
CA SER A 258 25.83 -15.18 -5.61
C SER A 258 25.33 -16.49 -4.97
N PRO A 259 25.04 -16.53 -3.67
CA PRO A 259 24.54 -17.74 -3.01
C PRO A 259 23.25 -18.28 -3.66
N ALA A 260 22.49 -17.39 -4.33
CA ALA A 260 21.23 -17.67 -4.99
C ALA A 260 21.30 -18.69 -6.16
N LEU A 261 22.48 -18.96 -6.74
CA LEU A 261 22.64 -19.89 -7.88
C LEU A 261 23.33 -21.20 -7.50
N GLY A 262 23.71 -21.35 -6.23
CA GLY A 262 24.49 -22.49 -5.76
C GLY A 262 25.94 -22.46 -6.25
N ALA A 263 26.78 -23.31 -5.64
CA ALA A 263 28.18 -23.46 -6.01
C ALA A 263 28.39 -24.82 -6.68
N ALA A 264 29.07 -24.83 -7.84
CA ALA A 264 29.37 -26.07 -8.59
C ALA A 264 30.25 -27.06 -7.81
N ALA A 265 30.97 -26.59 -6.77
CA ALA A 265 31.76 -27.42 -5.88
C ALA A 265 30.95 -28.11 -4.77
N GLY A 266 29.63 -27.90 -4.70
CA GLY A 266 28.75 -28.52 -3.71
C GLY A 266 28.48 -30.00 -4.01
N ARG A 267 28.36 -30.81 -2.95
CA ARG A 267 27.78 -32.16 -3.05
C ARG A 267 26.30 -32.08 -2.70
N PRO A 268 25.40 -32.81 -3.38
CA PRO A 268 24.00 -32.88 -2.99
C PRO A 268 23.87 -33.37 -1.54
N LEU A 269 23.04 -32.69 -0.75
CA LEU A 269 22.65 -33.17 0.57
C LEU A 269 21.83 -34.45 0.41
N LYS A 270 22.07 -35.46 1.25
CA LYS A 270 21.20 -36.65 1.34
C LYS A 270 19.92 -36.23 2.05
N LEU A 271 18.81 -36.18 1.33
CA LEU A 271 17.54 -35.66 1.84
C LEU A 271 16.77 -36.67 2.70
N ASP A 272 17.14 -37.95 2.67
CA ASP A 272 16.48 -39.04 3.41
C ASP A 272 16.41 -38.80 4.94
N GLY A 273 17.36 -38.03 5.50
CA GLY A 273 17.35 -37.63 6.92
C GLY A 273 16.53 -36.37 7.21
N LEU A 274 16.29 -35.53 6.19
CA LEU A 274 15.49 -34.31 6.27
C LEU A 274 13.98 -34.65 6.27
N GLU A 275 13.59 -35.71 5.55
CA GLU A 275 12.24 -36.26 5.58
C GLU A 275 11.85 -36.79 6.97
N GLN A 276 12.80 -37.42 7.67
CA GLN A 276 12.61 -37.88 9.05
C GLN A 276 12.50 -36.71 10.04
N GLY A 277 13.30 -35.64 9.85
CA GLY A 277 13.22 -34.42 10.66
C GLY A 277 11.92 -33.62 10.44
N ALA A 278 11.42 -33.57 9.19
CA ALA A 278 10.15 -32.95 8.86
C ALA A 278 8.96 -33.73 9.45
N GLY A 279 9.05 -35.07 9.50
CA GLY A 279 8.11 -35.93 10.20
C GLY A 279 8.07 -35.63 11.70
N LEU A 280 9.24 -35.55 12.36
CA LEU A 280 9.35 -35.17 13.78
C LEU A 280 8.76 -33.78 14.08
N LEU A 281 9.00 -32.79 13.23
CA LEU A 281 8.42 -31.45 13.40
C LEU A 281 6.90 -31.47 13.25
N ARG A 282 6.37 -32.28 12.32
CA ARG A 282 4.94 -32.45 12.11
C ARG A 282 4.27 -33.13 13.29
N ASP A 283 4.84 -34.23 13.78
CA ASP A 283 4.34 -34.96 14.94
C ASP A 283 4.34 -34.08 16.21
N LEU A 284 5.33 -33.19 16.35
CA LEU A 284 5.44 -32.25 17.46
C LEU A 284 4.42 -31.11 17.36
N LEU A 285 4.09 -30.64 16.15
CA LEU A 285 3.03 -29.67 15.90
C LEU A 285 1.64 -30.26 16.13
N ASP A 286 1.39 -31.48 15.63
CA ASP A 286 0.12 -32.19 15.82
C ASP A 286 -0.11 -32.49 17.31
N GLY A 287 0.92 -32.93 18.04
CA GLY A 287 0.85 -33.12 19.49
C GLY A 287 0.62 -31.83 20.30
N LEU A 288 0.99 -30.66 19.76
CA LEU A 288 0.71 -29.36 20.38
C LEU A 288 -0.72 -28.85 20.09
N LEU A 289 -1.29 -29.24 18.95
CA LEU A 289 -2.62 -28.82 18.51
C LEU A 289 -3.73 -29.73 19.05
N ASP A 290 -3.46 -31.01 19.25
CA ASP A 290 -4.42 -31.99 19.79
C ASP A 290 -4.35 -32.09 21.34
N GLY A 291 -3.44 -31.36 21.98
CA GLY A 291 -3.18 -31.39 23.43
C GLY A 291 -3.81 -30.25 24.25
N GLY A 292 -4.81 -29.53 23.72
CA GLY A 292 -5.52 -28.42 24.39
C GLY A 292 -6.98 -28.72 24.70
#